data_AF-V7CJD4-F1
#
_entry.id   AF-V7CJD4-F1
#
_cell.length_a   1.000
_cell.length_b   1.000
_cell.length_c   1.000
_cell.angle_alpha   90.00
_cell.angle_beta   90.00
_cell.angle_gamma   90.00
#
_symmetry.space_group_name_H-M   'P 1'
#
loop_
_entity.id
_entity.type
_entity.pdbx_description
1 polymer ?
#
loop_
_entity_poly.entity_id
_entity_poly.type
_entity_poly.pdbx_seq_one_letter_code
_entity_poly.pdbx_strand_id
1 'polypeptide(L)'
;MTRLVNGTGKLLPFVGMMVAMLTQSGSMVVIKVAMIDDINKYVMVVYTFALSTILLLPFALFLHRSERPPLTFSALCSFFLLAFFGSSGTITAYVGIELSSPTLASALLNLVPAITFVLALIFRMEEVHWRNSSSQAKVLGTIVSVTGALVVILYKGPLIFKAYWSNFSSHILKVSPQLNWILGGIFCVADSLFTSMWYIYQSSVSKKYPAVTVIVFFQLLSSTMLCGVFALIAVRDPTEWKLNFDIGLIGILYQAIVATVIRYLLCTWCVLKAGPLFCAMFKPVGIIFTVFMGAIFLADDFSLGSLIGAVIIVVGFYGVLWGKSREENEIAKGVENLESSCHNVPLLQNRNR
;
A
#
# COMPACT_ATOMS: atom_id res chain seq x y z
N MET A 1 31.64 -14.74 -0.80
CA MET A 1 30.41 -14.52 -1.62
C MET A 1 29.51 -13.43 -1.01
N THR A 2 30.09 -12.45 -0.30
CA THR A 2 29.38 -11.56 0.64
C THR A 2 29.55 -10.07 0.29
N ARG A 3 30.04 -9.74 -0.91
CA ARG A 3 30.34 -8.35 -1.33
C ARG A 3 29.64 -7.87 -2.61
N LEU A 4 28.65 -8.60 -3.14
CA LEU A 4 27.84 -8.17 -4.29
C LEU A 4 26.43 -7.64 -3.91
N VAL A 5 26.12 -7.47 -2.62
CA VAL A 5 24.75 -7.19 -2.13
C VAL A 5 24.46 -5.69 -1.90
N ASN A 6 25.45 -4.80 -1.89
CA ASN A 6 25.23 -3.43 -1.43
C ASN A 6 24.49 -2.50 -2.42
N GLY A 7 24.39 -2.86 -3.71
CA GLY A 7 23.59 -2.12 -4.71
C GLY A 7 22.23 -2.77 -5.01
N THR A 8 22.18 -4.10 -5.09
CA THR A 8 21.00 -4.88 -5.48
C THR A 8 19.97 -5.05 -4.35
N GLY A 9 20.40 -4.98 -3.08
CA GLY A 9 19.52 -5.14 -1.92
C GLY A 9 18.44 -4.06 -1.78
N LYS A 10 18.65 -2.85 -2.32
CA LYS A 10 17.73 -1.71 -2.19
C LYS A 10 16.84 -1.48 -3.42
N LEU A 11 17.29 -1.92 -4.59
CA LEU A 11 16.51 -1.85 -5.83
C LEU A 11 15.28 -2.76 -5.75
N LEU A 12 15.41 -3.93 -5.11
CA LEU A 12 14.37 -4.94 -5.11
C LEU A 12 13.10 -4.50 -4.33
N PRO A 13 13.19 -3.95 -3.09
CA PRO A 13 12.03 -3.36 -2.40
C PRO A 13 11.45 -2.14 -3.13
N PHE A 14 12.29 -1.34 -3.80
CA PHE A 14 11.82 -0.20 -4.60
C PHE A 14 10.95 -0.67 -5.78
N VAL A 15 11.46 -1.61 -6.59
CA VAL A 15 10.71 -2.18 -7.72
C VAL A 15 9.45 -2.90 -7.23
N GLY A 16 9.55 -3.66 -6.13
CA GLY A 16 8.40 -4.31 -5.52
C GLY A 16 7.29 -3.32 -5.13
N MET A 17 7.64 -2.18 -4.54
CA MET A 17 6.67 -1.14 -4.21
C MET A 17 6.10 -0.43 -5.43
N MET A 18 6.91 -0.17 -6.47
CA MET A 18 6.43 0.39 -7.74
C MET A 18 5.39 -0.51 -8.40
N VAL A 19 5.66 -1.83 -8.46
CA VAL A 19 4.70 -2.82 -8.96
C VAL A 19 3.45 -2.82 -8.08
N ALA A 20 3.60 -2.83 -6.74
CA ALA A 20 2.47 -2.80 -5.82
C ALA A 20 1.57 -1.55 -6.02
N MET A 21 2.16 -0.38 -6.28
CA MET A 21 1.40 0.84 -6.57
C MET A 21 0.69 0.75 -7.92
N LEU A 22 1.36 0.24 -8.96
CA LEU A 22 0.73 0.02 -10.27
C LEU A 22 -0.47 -0.94 -10.17
N THR A 23 -0.31 -2.06 -9.46
CA THR A 23 -1.39 -3.03 -9.22
C THR A 23 -2.53 -2.40 -8.42
N GLN A 24 -2.22 -1.54 -7.45
CA GLN A 24 -3.22 -0.85 -6.64
C GLN A 24 -4.02 0.14 -7.51
N SER A 25 -3.35 0.97 -8.31
CA SER A 25 -4.01 1.94 -9.19
C SER A 25 -4.89 1.27 -10.24
N GLY A 26 -4.40 0.21 -10.90
CA GLY A 26 -5.20 -0.57 -11.84
C GLY A 26 -6.43 -1.22 -11.17
N SER A 27 -6.29 -1.69 -9.93
CA SER A 27 -7.41 -2.28 -9.18
C SER A 27 -8.54 -1.30 -8.90
N MET A 28 -8.25 -0.02 -8.64
CA MET A 28 -9.29 0.98 -8.38
C MET A 28 -10.18 1.21 -9.60
N VAL A 29 -9.59 1.17 -10.80
CA VAL A 29 -10.31 1.26 -12.08
C VAL A 29 -11.19 0.04 -12.28
N VAL A 30 -10.64 -1.17 -12.12
CA VAL A 30 -11.38 -2.43 -12.29
C VAL A 30 -12.55 -2.53 -11.31
N ILE A 31 -12.35 -2.14 -10.04
CA ILE A 31 -13.43 -2.08 -9.04
C ILE A 31 -14.54 -1.14 -9.50
N LYS A 32 -14.20 0.07 -9.98
CA LYS A 32 -15.20 1.04 -10.40
C LYS A 32 -16.01 0.54 -11.58
N VAL A 33 -15.37 -0.11 -12.56
CA VAL A 33 -16.07 -0.73 -13.70
C VAL A 33 -16.98 -1.87 -13.22
N ALA A 34 -16.49 -2.75 -12.36
CA ALA A 34 -17.29 -3.85 -11.81
C ALA A 34 -18.53 -3.35 -11.05
N MET A 35 -18.42 -2.23 -10.32
CA MET A 35 -19.55 -1.62 -9.61
C MET A 35 -20.57 -0.95 -10.54
N ILE A 36 -20.15 -0.52 -11.75
CA ILE A 36 -21.07 0.03 -12.76
C ILE A 36 -21.94 -1.08 -13.35
N ASP A 37 -21.40 -2.29 -13.46
CA ASP A 37 -22.12 -3.50 -13.88
C ASP A 37 -22.97 -4.12 -12.73
N ASP A 38 -23.36 -3.30 -11.75
CA ASP A 38 -24.24 -3.64 -10.61
C ASP A 38 -23.75 -4.78 -9.70
N ILE A 39 -22.44 -5.02 -9.61
CA ILE A 39 -21.90 -6.03 -8.69
C ILE A 39 -21.82 -5.47 -7.29
N ASN A 40 -22.37 -6.22 -6.34
CA ASN A 40 -22.30 -5.86 -4.94
C ASN A 40 -20.85 -5.83 -4.43
N LYS A 41 -20.38 -4.63 -4.08
CA LYS A 41 -19.04 -4.39 -3.53
C LYS A 41 -18.66 -5.30 -2.36
N TYR A 42 -19.58 -5.61 -1.45
CA TYR A 42 -19.26 -6.42 -0.27
C TYR A 42 -19.07 -7.89 -0.65
N VAL A 43 -19.94 -8.38 -1.53
CA VAL A 43 -19.85 -9.75 -2.07
C VAL A 43 -18.59 -9.90 -2.92
N MET A 44 -18.26 -8.90 -3.74
CA MET A 44 -17.01 -8.86 -4.51
C MET A 44 -15.77 -8.98 -3.62
N VAL A 45 -15.73 -8.28 -2.49
CA VAL A 45 -14.62 -8.37 -1.51
C VAL A 45 -14.50 -9.77 -0.93
N VAL A 46 -15.63 -10.41 -0.57
CA VAL A 46 -15.65 -11.79 -0.05
C VAL A 46 -15.07 -12.76 -1.07
N TYR A 47 -15.57 -12.74 -2.30
CA TYR A 47 -15.07 -13.64 -3.36
C TYR A 47 -13.61 -13.39 -3.68
N THR A 48 -13.17 -12.14 -3.69
CA THR A 48 -11.78 -11.76 -3.92
C THR A 48 -10.86 -12.37 -2.85
N PHE A 49 -11.19 -12.22 -1.56
CA PHE A 49 -10.38 -12.79 -0.48
C PHE A 49 -10.45 -14.32 -0.43
N ALA A 50 -11.63 -14.91 -0.67
CA ALA A 50 -11.80 -16.36 -0.70
C ALA A 50 -10.94 -16.99 -1.81
N LEU A 51 -11.03 -16.45 -3.03
CA LEU A 51 -10.25 -16.92 -4.17
C LEU A 51 -8.75 -16.73 -3.93
N SER A 52 -8.34 -15.57 -3.39
CA SER A 52 -6.94 -15.30 -3.03
C SER A 52 -6.39 -16.30 -2.01
N THR A 53 -7.21 -16.67 -1.02
CA THR A 53 -6.85 -17.66 0.01
C THR A 53 -6.64 -19.04 -0.61
N ILE A 54 -7.55 -19.47 -1.49
CA ILE A 54 -7.44 -20.75 -2.22
C ILE A 54 -6.18 -20.77 -3.10
N LEU A 55 -5.93 -19.70 -3.84
CA LEU A 55 -4.75 -19.58 -4.71
C LEU A 55 -3.44 -19.61 -3.92
N LEU A 56 -3.41 -19.00 -2.73
CA LEU A 56 -2.20 -18.93 -1.92
C LEU A 56 -1.98 -20.19 -1.05
N LEU A 57 -3.01 -21.00 -0.81
CA LEU A 57 -2.96 -22.24 -0.02
C LEU A 57 -1.82 -23.18 -0.41
N PRO A 58 -1.63 -23.59 -1.70
CA PRO A 58 -0.54 -24.50 -2.06
C PRO A 58 0.82 -23.88 -1.72
N PHE A 59 1.01 -22.59 -1.99
CA PHE A 59 2.27 -21.91 -1.68
C PHE A 59 2.52 -21.84 -0.17
N ALA A 60 1.50 -21.58 0.64
CA ALA A 60 1.60 -21.56 2.10
C ALA A 60 1.93 -22.94 2.70
N LEU A 61 1.46 -24.02 2.08
CA LEU A 61 1.77 -25.39 2.52
C LEU A 61 3.19 -25.81 2.10
N PHE A 62 3.59 -25.55 0.84
CA PHE A 62 4.83 -26.09 0.27
C PHE A 62 6.09 -25.20 0.45
N LEU A 63 6.00 -23.87 0.49
CA LEU A 63 7.19 -23.00 0.55
C LEU A 63 7.82 -22.92 1.96
N HIS A 64 9.08 -23.31 2.11
CA HIS A 64 9.89 -23.13 3.34
C HIS A 64 9.42 -23.91 4.57
N ARG A 65 8.85 -25.12 4.43
CA ARG A 65 8.38 -25.93 5.58
C ARG A 65 9.44 -26.15 6.69
N SER A 66 10.73 -26.15 6.34
CA SER A 66 11.82 -26.49 7.26
C SER A 66 12.39 -25.33 8.07
N GLU A 67 12.10 -24.07 7.73
CA GLU A 67 12.72 -22.87 8.34
C GLU A 67 11.69 -21.94 9.02
N ARG A 68 10.44 -22.39 9.20
CA ARG A 68 9.37 -21.54 9.73
C ARG A 68 9.39 -21.48 11.25
N PRO A 69 9.17 -20.31 11.87
CA PRO A 69 8.83 -20.26 13.28
C PRO A 69 7.52 -21.03 13.53
N PRO A 70 7.37 -21.65 14.72
CA PRO A 70 6.16 -22.39 15.06
C PRO A 70 4.93 -21.47 15.04
N LEU A 71 3.81 -22.00 14.54
CA LEU A 71 2.52 -21.32 14.56
C LEU A 71 1.94 -21.37 15.98
N THR A 72 2.14 -20.29 16.74
CA THR A 72 1.56 -20.13 18.07
C THR A 72 0.21 -19.42 18.00
N PHE A 73 -0.62 -19.59 19.03
CA PHE A 73 -1.89 -18.86 19.15
C PHE A 73 -1.71 -17.33 19.11
N SER A 74 -0.63 -16.82 19.71
CA SER A 74 -0.28 -15.40 19.67
C SER A 74 0.02 -14.91 18.24
N ALA A 75 0.69 -15.74 17.43
CA ALA A 75 0.93 -15.42 16.02
C ALA A 75 -0.37 -15.39 15.23
N LEU A 76 -1.27 -16.37 15.44
CA LEU A 76 -2.59 -16.40 14.81
C LEU A 76 -3.44 -15.18 15.18
N CYS A 77 -3.45 -14.78 16.45
CA CYS A 77 -4.13 -13.56 16.90
C CYS A 77 -3.55 -12.30 16.22
N SER A 78 -2.22 -12.24 16.06
CA SER A 78 -1.56 -11.14 15.36
C SER A 78 -1.92 -11.11 13.86
N PHE A 79 -2.02 -12.28 13.21
CA PHE A 79 -2.45 -12.36 11.82
C PHE A 79 -3.92 -11.96 11.64
N PHE A 80 -4.77 -12.35 12.58
CA PHE A 80 -6.18 -11.96 12.61
C PHE A 80 -6.36 -10.45 12.77
N LEU A 81 -5.61 -9.80 13.66
CA LEU A 81 -5.63 -8.34 13.80
C LEU A 81 -5.12 -7.62 12.54
N LEU A 82 -4.10 -8.15 11.87
CA LEU A 82 -3.68 -7.63 10.56
C LEU A 82 -4.79 -7.78 9.51
N ALA A 83 -5.48 -8.92 9.52
CA ALA A 83 -6.60 -9.17 8.64
C ALA A 83 -7.75 -8.20 8.89
N PHE A 84 -8.02 -7.85 10.15
CA PHE A 84 -9.02 -6.86 10.53
C PHE A 84 -8.70 -5.48 9.96
N PHE A 85 -7.47 -4.98 10.12
CA PHE A 85 -7.07 -3.69 9.52
C PHE A 85 -7.12 -3.74 7.99
N GLY A 86 -6.58 -4.80 7.38
CA GLY A 86 -6.56 -4.94 5.92
C GLY A 86 -7.94 -5.07 5.29
N SER A 87 -8.83 -5.88 5.89
CA SER A 87 -10.21 -6.05 5.40
C SER A 87 -11.07 -4.81 5.60
N SER A 88 -10.97 -4.16 6.77
CA SER A 88 -11.67 -2.91 7.05
C SER A 88 -11.27 -1.82 6.06
N GLY A 89 -9.97 -1.64 5.81
CA GLY A 89 -9.47 -0.71 4.80
C GLY A 89 -9.98 -1.03 3.39
N THR A 90 -10.00 -2.31 3.01
CA THR A 90 -10.51 -2.75 1.70
C THR A 90 -12.00 -2.46 1.55
N ILE A 91 -12.82 -2.75 2.57
CA ILE A 91 -14.26 -2.45 2.54
C ILE A 91 -14.50 -0.94 2.42
N THR A 92 -13.84 -0.13 3.26
CA THR A 92 -14.00 1.32 3.21
C THR A 92 -13.49 1.90 1.90
N ALA A 93 -12.43 1.34 1.30
CA ALA A 93 -11.96 1.73 -0.02
C ALA A 93 -13.02 1.47 -1.10
N TYR A 94 -13.66 0.29 -1.10
CA TYR A 94 -14.66 -0.06 -2.10
C TYR A 94 -15.89 0.83 -1.99
N VAL A 95 -16.40 1.05 -0.78
CA VAL A 95 -17.51 1.99 -0.52
C VAL A 95 -17.11 3.41 -0.93
N GLY A 96 -15.90 3.84 -0.61
CA GLY A 96 -15.38 5.15 -1.01
C GLY A 96 -15.34 5.35 -2.52
N ILE A 97 -14.81 4.37 -3.27
CA ILE A 97 -14.70 4.41 -4.74
C ILE A 97 -16.08 4.40 -5.40
N GLU A 98 -17.01 3.60 -4.91
CA GLU A 98 -18.39 3.53 -5.41
C GLU A 98 -19.07 4.90 -5.30
N LEU A 99 -19.07 5.49 -4.10
CA LEU A 99 -19.74 6.75 -3.78
C LEU A 99 -19.06 7.98 -4.42
N SER A 100 -17.76 7.86 -4.73
CA SER A 100 -16.94 8.92 -5.32
C SER A 100 -16.25 8.47 -6.62
N SER A 101 -14.92 8.45 -6.66
CA SER A 101 -14.13 8.07 -7.83
C SER A 101 -12.80 7.40 -7.44
N PRO A 102 -12.22 6.59 -8.35
CA PRO A 102 -10.86 6.06 -8.21
C PRO A 102 -9.81 7.13 -7.94
N THR A 103 -9.93 8.27 -8.62
CA THR A 103 -9.00 9.39 -8.50
C THR A 103 -9.05 10.01 -7.11
N LEU A 104 -10.24 10.22 -6.54
CA LEU A 104 -10.38 10.73 -5.18
C LEU A 104 -9.80 9.75 -4.15
N ALA A 105 -10.08 8.44 -4.30
CA ALA A 105 -9.55 7.41 -3.41
C ALA A 105 -8.02 7.37 -3.44
N SER A 106 -7.42 7.36 -4.63
CA SER A 106 -5.96 7.40 -4.79
C SER A 106 -5.34 8.70 -4.24
N ALA A 107 -6.09 9.80 -4.28
CA ALA A 107 -5.68 11.07 -3.72
C ALA A 107 -5.63 11.07 -2.20
N LEU A 108 -6.67 10.55 -1.56
CA LEU A 108 -6.76 10.52 -0.10
C LEU A 108 -5.77 9.51 0.52
N LEU A 109 -5.39 8.47 -0.23
CA LEU A 109 -4.28 7.59 0.16
C LEU A 109 -2.93 8.29 0.32
N ASN A 110 -2.79 9.53 -0.15
CA ASN A 110 -1.59 10.34 0.11
C ASN A 110 -1.50 10.82 1.56
N LEU A 111 -2.56 10.63 2.36
CA LEU A 111 -2.51 10.79 3.81
C LEU A 111 -1.76 9.64 4.51
N VAL A 112 -1.63 8.47 3.87
CA VAL A 112 -1.00 7.28 4.46
C VAL A 112 0.43 7.54 4.96
N PRO A 113 1.37 8.17 4.20
CA PRO A 113 2.68 8.51 4.73
C PRO A 113 2.63 9.34 6.02
N ALA A 114 1.79 10.38 6.07
CA ALA A 114 1.68 11.27 7.21
C ALA A 114 1.10 10.55 8.44
N ILE A 115 0.01 9.81 8.26
CA ILE A 115 -0.61 9.01 9.33
C ILE A 115 0.36 7.93 9.81
N THR A 116 1.04 7.22 8.89
CA THR A 116 2.02 6.19 9.23
C THR A 116 3.18 6.78 10.03
N PHE A 117 3.66 7.97 9.71
CA PHE A 117 4.71 8.66 10.45
C PHE A 117 4.30 9.00 11.87
N VAL A 118 3.09 9.55 12.06
CA VAL A 118 2.55 9.82 13.39
C VAL A 118 2.40 8.53 14.21
N LEU A 119 1.88 7.46 13.61
CA LEU A 119 1.77 6.16 14.28
C LEU A 119 3.15 5.58 14.62
N ALA A 120 4.14 5.69 13.74
CA ALA A 120 5.50 5.22 13.99
C ALA A 120 6.13 5.94 15.20
N LEU A 121 5.87 7.24 15.37
CA LEU A 121 6.28 8.00 16.56
C LEU A 121 5.59 7.51 17.84
N ILE A 122 4.26 7.32 17.79
CA ILE A 122 3.47 6.85 18.94
C ILE A 122 3.95 5.46 19.41
N PHE A 123 4.21 4.55 18.47
CA PHE A 123 4.71 3.21 18.75
C PHE A 123 6.23 3.13 18.96
N ARG A 124 6.94 4.27 18.99
CA ARG A 124 8.40 4.36 19.15
C ARG A 124 9.18 3.51 18.14
N MET A 125 8.68 3.43 16.92
CA MET A 125 9.34 2.73 15.81
C MET A 125 10.32 3.62 15.05
N GLU A 126 10.20 4.95 15.19
CA GLU A 126 11.09 5.95 14.61
C GLU A 126 11.46 6.97 15.70
N GLU A 127 12.73 7.33 15.82
CA GLU A 127 13.20 8.40 16.71
C GLU A 127 13.48 9.67 15.91
N VAL A 128 12.68 10.72 16.13
CA VAL A 128 12.86 11.99 15.42
C VAL A 128 13.87 12.85 16.16
N HIS A 129 15.11 12.81 15.67
CA HIS A 129 16.11 13.80 16.00
C HIS A 129 15.88 15.04 15.12
N TRP A 130 15.12 16.02 15.62
CA TRP A 130 14.73 17.24 14.90
C TRP A 130 15.90 18.03 14.28
N ARG A 131 17.12 17.83 14.78
CA ARG A 131 18.34 18.48 14.31
C ARG A 131 19.09 17.67 13.23
N ASN A 132 18.70 16.43 12.96
CA ASN A 132 19.29 15.63 11.89
C ASN A 132 18.70 16.03 10.52
N SER A 133 19.59 16.41 9.60
CA SER A 133 19.25 16.74 8.22
C SER A 133 18.50 15.62 7.47
N SER A 134 18.69 14.34 7.85
CA SER A 134 17.95 13.21 7.32
C SER A 134 16.47 13.24 7.72
N SER A 135 16.19 13.39 9.03
CA SER A 135 14.82 13.44 9.55
C SER A 135 14.06 14.64 9.00
N GLN A 136 14.71 15.80 8.87
CA GLN A 136 14.11 16.98 8.25
C GLN A 136 13.76 16.76 6.77
N ALA A 137 14.64 16.13 5.99
CA ALA A 137 14.39 15.83 4.59
C ALA A 137 13.20 14.87 4.40
N LYS A 138 13.07 13.85 5.26
CA LYS A 138 11.92 12.93 5.25
C LYS A 138 10.59 13.65 5.53
N VAL A 139 10.56 14.51 6.56
CA VAL A 139 9.34 15.26 6.93
C VAL A 139 8.97 16.25 5.83
N LEU A 140 9.93 17.07 5.37
CA LEU A 140 9.70 18.08 4.35
C LEU A 140 9.29 17.44 3.01
N GLY A 141 9.98 16.38 2.59
CA GLY A 141 9.64 15.66 1.37
C GLY A 141 8.25 15.00 1.43
N THR A 142 7.82 14.55 2.61
CA THR A 142 6.45 14.05 2.82
C THR A 142 5.43 15.17 2.66
N ILE A 143 5.66 16.33 3.30
CA ILE A 143 4.79 17.52 3.15
C ILE A 143 4.68 17.92 1.68
N VAL A 144 5.80 18.04 0.98
CA VAL A 144 5.82 18.38 -0.45
C VAL A 144 5.07 17.35 -1.29
N SER A 145 5.21 16.06 -1.02
CA SER A 145 4.48 15.00 -1.74
C SER A 145 2.97 15.08 -1.53
N VAL A 146 2.53 15.34 -0.29
CA VAL A 146 1.11 15.55 0.05
C VAL A 146 0.58 16.81 -0.62
N THR A 147 1.35 17.90 -0.63
CA THR A 147 0.97 19.12 -1.35
C THR A 147 0.83 18.87 -2.85
N GLY A 148 1.76 18.14 -3.46
CA GLY A 148 1.67 17.76 -4.88
C GLY A 148 0.42 16.95 -5.19
N ALA A 149 0.07 16.00 -4.31
CA ALA A 149 -1.19 15.26 -4.41
C ALA A 149 -2.43 16.16 -4.32
N LEU A 150 -2.45 17.14 -3.41
CA LEU A 150 -3.55 18.11 -3.32
C LEU A 150 -3.68 18.95 -4.58
N VAL A 151 -2.56 19.33 -5.22
CA VAL A 151 -2.56 20.04 -6.50
C VAL A 151 -3.20 19.20 -7.61
N VAL A 152 -2.91 17.90 -7.71
CA VAL A 152 -3.54 17.00 -8.70
C VAL A 152 -5.08 17.00 -8.60
N ILE A 153 -5.62 17.15 -7.38
CA ILE A 153 -7.07 17.09 -7.12
C ILE A 153 -7.73 18.45 -7.34
N LEU A 154 -7.18 19.48 -6.70
CA LEU A 154 -7.84 20.79 -6.56
C LEU A 154 -7.58 21.68 -7.77
N TYR A 155 -6.44 21.51 -8.42
CA TYR A 155 -6.08 22.28 -9.60
C TYR A 155 -6.22 21.39 -10.82
N LYS A 156 -7.28 21.59 -11.62
CA LYS A 156 -7.38 20.97 -12.94
C LYS A 156 -6.55 21.75 -13.98
N GLY A 157 -6.71 23.07 -14.03
CA GLY A 157 -6.06 23.88 -15.06
C GLY A 157 -6.56 23.54 -16.48
N PRO A 158 -5.92 24.08 -17.53
CA PRO A 158 -6.28 23.77 -18.92
C PRO A 158 -6.02 22.31 -19.27
N LEU A 159 -6.85 21.78 -20.18
CA LEU A 159 -6.71 20.43 -20.72
C LEU A 159 -5.45 20.35 -21.59
N ILE A 160 -4.55 19.42 -21.28
CA ILE A 160 -3.37 19.15 -22.11
C ILE A 160 -3.72 18.10 -23.17
N PHE A 161 -4.46 17.06 -22.78
CA PHE A 161 -4.85 15.98 -23.67
C PHE A 161 -6.32 15.62 -23.47
N LYS A 162 -7.07 15.64 -24.57
CA LYS A 162 -8.47 15.20 -24.61
C LYS A 162 -8.50 13.75 -25.08
N ALA A 163 -9.08 12.85 -24.28
CA ALA A 163 -9.12 11.44 -24.64
C ALA A 163 -9.95 11.23 -25.92
N TYR A 164 -9.46 10.41 -26.85
CA TYR A 164 -10.03 10.18 -28.19
C TYR A 164 -11.48 9.63 -28.16
N TRP A 165 -11.90 9.08 -27.01
CA TRP A 165 -13.23 8.48 -26.77
C TRP A 165 -14.10 9.29 -25.78
N SER A 166 -13.75 10.55 -25.48
CA SER A 166 -14.47 11.37 -24.47
C SER A 166 -15.97 11.52 -24.76
N ASN A 167 -16.38 11.44 -26.02
CA ASN A 167 -17.79 11.54 -26.43
C ASN A 167 -18.64 10.33 -26.05
N PHE A 168 -18.03 9.21 -25.65
CA PHE A 168 -18.72 8.02 -25.12
C PHE A 168 -18.86 8.05 -23.58
N SER A 169 -18.06 8.89 -22.90
CA SER A 169 -17.97 8.97 -21.44
C SER A 169 -19.10 9.80 -20.79
N SER A 170 -19.85 10.58 -21.57
CA SER A 170 -20.98 11.39 -21.06
C SER A 170 -22.11 10.57 -20.43
N HIS A 171 -22.13 9.25 -20.62
CA HIS A 171 -23.06 8.33 -19.96
C HIS A 171 -22.48 7.59 -18.74
N ILE A 172 -21.16 7.64 -18.51
CA ILE A 172 -20.48 6.80 -17.49
C ILE A 172 -20.25 7.59 -16.17
N LEU A 173 -20.04 8.91 -16.24
CA LEU A 173 -19.90 9.77 -15.07
C LEU A 173 -21.26 10.35 -14.64
N LYS A 174 -22.13 9.52 -14.05
CA LYS A 174 -23.20 10.06 -13.20
C LYS A 174 -22.52 10.82 -12.06
N VAL A 175 -22.64 12.15 -12.08
CA VAL A 175 -22.27 13.01 -10.95
C VAL A 175 -23.07 12.53 -9.74
N SER A 176 -22.39 11.80 -8.86
CA SER A 176 -22.91 11.39 -7.57
C SER A 176 -23.38 12.66 -6.83
N PRO A 177 -24.57 12.65 -6.19
CA PRO A 177 -25.02 13.77 -5.37
C PRO A 177 -23.88 14.24 -4.46
N GLN A 178 -23.70 15.55 -4.32
CA GLN A 178 -22.56 16.13 -3.59
C GLN A 178 -22.33 15.52 -2.20
N LEU A 179 -23.41 15.09 -1.54
CA LEU A 179 -23.38 14.40 -0.24
C LEU A 179 -22.78 12.99 -0.31
N ASN A 180 -23.09 12.21 -1.35
CA ASN A 180 -22.49 10.88 -1.57
C ASN A 180 -20.99 11.01 -1.87
N TRP A 181 -20.60 12.04 -2.63
CA TRP A 181 -19.18 12.30 -2.89
C TRP A 181 -18.40 12.62 -1.61
N ILE A 182 -18.94 13.47 -0.73
CA ILE A 182 -18.32 13.78 0.58
C ILE A 182 -18.21 12.51 1.44
N LEU A 183 -19.29 11.72 1.51
CA LEU A 183 -19.30 10.46 2.26
C LEU A 183 -18.25 9.47 1.74
N GLY A 184 -18.12 9.38 0.40
CA GLY A 184 -17.05 8.60 -0.24
C GLY A 184 -15.66 9.05 0.19
N GLY A 185 -15.42 10.36 0.27
CA GLY A 185 -14.18 10.93 0.79
C GLY A 185 -13.89 10.51 2.24
N ILE A 186 -14.88 10.52 3.13
CA ILE A 186 -14.73 10.07 4.53
C ILE A 186 -14.29 8.60 4.59
N PHE A 187 -14.92 7.73 3.78
CA PHE A 187 -14.54 6.33 3.70
C PHE A 187 -13.12 6.12 3.13
N CYS A 188 -12.67 6.94 2.18
CA CYS A 188 -11.29 6.91 1.69
C CYS A 188 -10.26 7.41 2.73
N VAL A 189 -10.63 8.37 3.58
CA VAL A 189 -9.79 8.76 4.74
C VAL A 189 -9.71 7.60 5.74
N ALA A 190 -10.82 6.91 6.01
CA ALA A 190 -10.82 5.71 6.85
C ALA A 190 -9.93 4.59 6.28
N ASP A 191 -9.97 4.35 4.96
CA ASP A 191 -9.03 3.44 4.28
C ASP A 191 -7.57 3.85 4.50
N SER A 192 -7.27 5.15 4.39
CA SER A 192 -5.92 5.67 4.62
C SER A 192 -5.43 5.42 6.06
N LEU A 193 -6.33 5.54 7.04
CA LEU A 193 -6.06 5.22 8.44
C LEU A 193 -5.77 3.73 8.62
N PHE A 194 -6.66 2.86 8.13
CA PHE A 194 -6.51 1.40 8.25
C PHE A 194 -5.27 0.88 7.52
N THR A 195 -4.98 1.41 6.34
CA THR A 195 -3.75 1.09 5.59
C THR A 195 -2.50 1.46 6.39
N SER A 196 -2.50 2.61 7.07
CA SER A 196 -1.37 3.05 7.91
C SER A 196 -1.19 2.15 9.14
N MET A 197 -2.28 1.82 9.82
CA MET A 197 -2.28 0.87 10.95
C MET A 197 -1.78 -0.52 10.50
N TRP A 198 -2.23 -0.99 9.34
CA TRP A 198 -1.78 -2.24 8.75
C TRP A 198 -0.28 -2.22 8.51
N TYR A 199 0.29 -1.19 7.88
CA TYR A 199 1.75 -1.11 7.67
C TYR A 199 2.55 -1.17 8.97
N ILE A 200 2.18 -0.35 9.96
CA ILE A 200 2.86 -0.29 11.27
C ILE A 200 2.82 -1.65 11.96
N TYR A 201 1.64 -2.24 12.06
CA TYR A 201 1.48 -3.52 12.72
C TYR A 201 2.13 -4.67 11.93
N GLN A 202 2.08 -4.61 10.59
CA GLN A 202 2.71 -5.58 9.69
C GLN A 202 4.22 -5.63 9.91
N SER A 203 4.86 -4.47 10.12
CA SER A 203 6.30 -4.40 10.43
C SER A 203 6.62 -5.14 11.72
N SER A 204 5.84 -4.92 12.77
CA SER A 204 6.04 -5.60 14.07
C SER A 204 5.85 -7.11 13.99
N VAL A 205 4.83 -7.57 13.24
CA VAL A 205 4.57 -8.99 13.05
C VAL A 205 5.62 -9.65 12.16
N SER A 206 6.01 -9.02 11.05
CA SER A 206 6.98 -9.60 10.11
C SER A 206 8.38 -9.73 10.72
N LYS A 207 8.76 -8.84 11.65
CA LYS A 207 9.99 -8.97 12.44
C LYS A 207 10.00 -10.22 13.33
N LYS A 208 8.85 -10.55 13.94
CA LYS A 208 8.70 -11.74 14.81
C LYS A 208 8.50 -13.02 14.01
N TYR A 209 7.87 -12.93 12.84
CA TYR A 209 7.52 -14.05 12.01
C TYR A 209 7.91 -13.78 10.54
N PRO A 210 9.16 -14.07 10.12
CA PRO A 210 9.67 -13.66 8.81
C PRO A 210 9.18 -14.49 7.62
N ALA A 211 8.17 -15.34 7.79
CA ALA A 211 7.57 -16.13 6.70
C ALA A 211 6.38 -15.40 6.05
N VAL A 212 6.71 -14.51 5.09
CA VAL A 212 5.76 -13.62 4.38
C VAL A 212 4.53 -14.36 3.84
N THR A 213 4.75 -15.46 3.11
CA THR A 213 3.64 -16.22 2.48
C THR A 213 2.64 -16.74 3.50
N VAL A 214 3.11 -17.18 4.67
CA VAL A 214 2.25 -17.70 5.75
C VAL A 214 1.48 -16.57 6.41
N ILE A 215 2.13 -15.43 6.69
CA ILE A 215 1.44 -14.26 7.23
C ILE A 215 0.30 -13.84 6.31
N VAL A 216 0.61 -13.67 5.02
CA VAL A 216 -0.39 -13.25 4.02
C VAL A 216 -1.49 -14.29 3.88
N PHE A 217 -1.18 -15.58 3.86
CA PHE A 217 -2.20 -16.63 3.81
C PHE A 217 -3.20 -16.55 4.97
N PHE A 218 -2.72 -16.47 6.22
CA PHE A 218 -3.60 -16.36 7.38
C PHE A 218 -4.35 -15.03 7.45
N GLN A 219 -3.76 -13.95 6.93
CA GLN A 219 -4.47 -12.69 6.75
C GLN A 219 -5.63 -12.83 5.78
N LEU A 220 -5.40 -13.38 4.59
CA LEU A 220 -6.43 -13.56 3.57
C LEU A 220 -7.55 -14.50 4.04
N LEU A 221 -7.18 -15.59 4.72
CA LEU A 221 -8.15 -16.50 5.33
C LEU A 221 -9.03 -15.76 6.36
N SER A 222 -8.40 -15.02 7.28
CA SER A 222 -9.12 -14.27 8.31
C SER A 222 -9.95 -13.12 7.74
N SER A 223 -9.45 -12.44 6.69
CA SER A 223 -10.18 -11.39 5.98
C SER A 223 -11.39 -11.96 5.24
N THR A 224 -11.28 -13.16 4.66
CA THR A 224 -12.43 -13.87 4.06
C THR A 224 -13.52 -14.12 5.10
N MET A 225 -13.15 -14.57 6.30
CA MET A 225 -14.10 -14.80 7.39
C MET A 225 -14.76 -13.50 7.87
N LEU A 226 -13.96 -12.45 8.14
CA LEU A 226 -14.45 -11.15 8.61
C LEU A 226 -15.37 -10.48 7.58
N CYS A 227 -14.92 -10.39 6.32
CA CYS A 227 -15.72 -9.85 5.24
C CYS A 227 -16.96 -10.71 4.96
N GLY A 228 -16.86 -12.03 5.07
CA GLY A 228 -17.98 -12.95 4.88
C GLY A 228 -19.09 -12.72 5.89
N VAL A 229 -18.74 -12.66 7.18
CA VAL A 229 -19.71 -12.34 8.25
C VAL A 229 -20.32 -10.95 8.03
N PHE A 230 -19.50 -9.94 7.73
CA PHE A 230 -19.99 -8.59 7.48
C PHE A 230 -20.93 -8.53 6.26
N ALA A 231 -20.56 -9.16 5.14
CA ALA A 231 -21.36 -9.17 3.92
C ALA A 231 -22.67 -9.94 4.10
N LEU A 232 -22.69 -11.05 4.84
CA LEU A 232 -23.93 -11.78 5.15
C LEU A 232 -24.93 -10.93 5.96
N ILE A 233 -24.43 -10.02 6.81
CA ILE A 233 -25.27 -9.08 7.56
C ILE A 233 -25.74 -7.92 6.66
N ALA A 234 -24.84 -7.39 5.82
CA ALA A 234 -25.08 -6.22 4.98
C ALA A 234 -25.91 -6.52 3.71
N VAL A 235 -25.76 -7.72 3.14
CA VAL A 235 -26.36 -8.15 1.87
C VAL A 235 -27.26 -9.35 2.15
N ARG A 236 -28.53 -9.05 2.44
CA ARG A 236 -29.54 -10.06 2.77
C ARG A 236 -30.20 -10.70 1.57
N ASP A 237 -30.14 -10.05 0.41
CA ASP A 237 -30.72 -10.57 -0.82
C ASP A 237 -29.80 -11.66 -1.40
N PRO A 238 -30.24 -12.92 -1.53
CA PRO A 238 -29.43 -14.00 -2.07
C PRO A 238 -29.12 -13.84 -3.57
N THR A 239 -29.87 -13.01 -4.31
CA THR A 239 -29.63 -12.78 -5.74
C THR A 239 -28.31 -12.05 -5.99
N GLU A 240 -27.92 -11.16 -5.08
CA GLU A 240 -26.64 -10.42 -5.08
C GLU A 240 -25.42 -11.32 -4.88
N TRP A 241 -25.62 -12.54 -4.36
CA TRP A 241 -24.57 -13.55 -4.18
C TRP A 241 -24.40 -14.45 -5.41
N LYS A 242 -25.28 -14.34 -6.41
CA LYS A 242 -25.19 -15.13 -7.63
C LYS A 242 -24.10 -14.55 -8.53
N LEU A 243 -23.02 -15.30 -8.71
CA LEU A 243 -22.03 -14.98 -9.74
C LEU A 243 -22.55 -15.35 -11.12
N ASN A 244 -22.47 -14.41 -12.05
CA ASN A 244 -22.64 -14.66 -13.48
C ASN A 244 -21.26 -14.74 -14.16
N PHE A 245 -21.19 -15.36 -15.34
CA PHE A 245 -19.99 -15.39 -16.17
C PHE A 245 -19.88 -14.10 -16.98
N ASP A 246 -19.66 -12.98 -16.30
CA ASP A 246 -19.63 -11.63 -16.86
C ASP A 246 -18.30 -10.91 -16.55
N ILE A 247 -18.24 -9.62 -16.90
CA ILE A 247 -17.11 -8.72 -16.62
C ILE A 247 -16.81 -8.68 -15.11
N GLY A 248 -17.81 -8.95 -14.27
CA GLY A 248 -17.66 -9.07 -12.84
C GLY A 248 -16.80 -10.19 -12.35
N LEU A 249 -17.01 -11.39 -12.89
CA LEU A 249 -16.17 -12.54 -12.57
C LEU A 249 -14.72 -12.28 -13.00
N ILE A 250 -14.51 -11.64 -14.16
CA ILE A 250 -13.18 -11.23 -14.63
C ILE A 250 -12.57 -10.21 -13.65
N GLY A 251 -13.37 -9.24 -13.19
CA GLY A 251 -12.99 -8.29 -12.16
C GLY A 251 -12.56 -8.98 -10.87
N ILE A 252 -13.35 -9.91 -10.34
CA ILE A 252 -13.02 -10.69 -9.14
C ILE A 252 -11.71 -11.47 -9.32
N LEU A 253 -11.49 -12.10 -10.48
CA LEU A 253 -10.28 -12.85 -10.77
C LEU A 253 -9.04 -11.93 -10.79
N TYR A 254 -9.14 -10.79 -11.48
CA TYR A 254 -8.08 -9.78 -11.51
C TYR A 254 -7.79 -9.24 -10.10
N GLN A 255 -8.84 -8.94 -9.32
CA GLN A 255 -8.71 -8.45 -7.97
C GLN A 255 -8.05 -9.47 -7.05
N ALA A 256 -8.39 -10.75 -7.17
CA ALA A 256 -7.83 -11.80 -6.34
C ALA A 256 -6.34 -12.01 -6.63
N ILE A 257 -5.96 -12.10 -7.90
CA ILE A 257 -4.57 -12.38 -8.29
C ILE A 257 -3.70 -11.13 -8.11
N VAL A 258 -4.08 -10.04 -8.76
CA VAL A 258 -3.24 -8.85 -8.92
C VAL A 258 -3.35 -7.93 -7.72
N ALA A 259 -4.56 -7.52 -7.38
CA ALA A 259 -4.79 -6.53 -6.32
C ALA A 259 -4.63 -7.10 -4.91
N THR A 260 -4.72 -8.43 -4.76
CA THR A 260 -4.72 -9.10 -3.46
C THR A 260 -3.48 -9.96 -3.30
N VAL A 261 -3.35 -11.11 -3.97
CA VAL A 261 -2.19 -12.01 -3.77
C VAL A 261 -0.86 -11.32 -4.04
N ILE A 262 -0.67 -10.78 -5.26
CA ILE A 262 0.60 -10.14 -5.65
C ILE A 262 0.89 -8.94 -4.75
N ARG A 263 -0.08 -8.03 -4.60
CA ARG A 263 0.10 -6.81 -3.81
C ARG A 263 0.37 -7.09 -2.33
N TYR A 264 -0.38 -7.98 -1.68
CA TYR A 264 -0.15 -8.29 -0.26
C TYR A 264 1.21 -8.94 -0.03
N LEU A 265 1.63 -9.86 -0.92
CA LEU A 265 2.96 -10.46 -0.85
C LEU A 265 4.06 -9.40 -1.01
N LEU A 266 3.96 -8.54 -2.04
CA LEU A 266 4.93 -7.47 -2.29
C LEU A 266 4.98 -6.48 -1.13
N CYS A 267 3.83 -5.94 -0.68
CA CYS A 267 3.77 -4.99 0.42
C CYS A 267 4.32 -5.61 1.71
N THR A 268 3.94 -6.84 2.05
CA THR A 268 4.42 -7.51 3.28
C THR A 268 5.93 -7.76 3.22
N TRP A 269 6.42 -8.23 2.07
CA TRP A 269 7.84 -8.46 1.85
C TRP A 269 8.64 -7.14 1.89
N CYS A 270 8.15 -6.08 1.27
CA CYS A 270 8.79 -4.77 1.29
C CYS A 270 8.78 -4.16 2.70
N VAL A 271 7.70 -4.33 3.47
CA VAL A 271 7.64 -3.89 4.88
C VAL A 271 8.67 -4.63 5.71
N LEU A 272 8.81 -5.96 5.52
CA LEU A 272 9.82 -6.76 6.19
C LEU A 272 11.25 -6.29 5.85
N LYS A 273 11.52 -5.96 4.58
CA LYS A 273 12.87 -5.62 4.11
C LYS A 273 13.28 -4.16 4.33
N ALA A 274 12.36 -3.23 4.13
CA ALA A 274 12.65 -1.79 4.06
C ALA A 274 11.88 -0.96 5.11
N GLY A 275 10.94 -1.57 5.83
CA GLY A 275 10.16 -0.94 6.88
C GLY A 275 8.83 -0.34 6.41
N PRO A 276 7.94 0.00 7.37
CA PRO A 276 6.57 0.43 7.08
C PRO A 276 6.53 1.84 6.47
N LEU A 277 7.38 2.76 6.96
CA LEU A 277 7.44 4.13 6.44
C LEU A 277 7.95 4.18 5.01
N PHE A 278 8.94 3.35 4.68
CA PHE A 278 9.39 3.19 3.29
C PHE A 278 8.25 2.84 2.36
N CYS A 279 7.43 1.85 2.71
CA CYS A 279 6.32 1.42 1.87
C CYS A 279 5.21 2.48 1.79
N ALA A 280 4.92 3.17 2.90
CA ALA A 280 3.92 4.22 2.95
C ALA A 280 4.27 5.39 2.00
N MET A 281 5.56 5.75 1.90
CA MET A 281 6.05 6.87 1.09
C MET A 281 5.81 6.71 -0.42
N PHE A 282 5.50 5.52 -0.92
CA PHE A 282 5.16 5.29 -2.33
C PHE A 282 3.70 5.63 -2.68
N LYS A 283 2.83 5.86 -1.70
CA LYS A 283 1.40 6.15 -1.95
C LYS A 283 1.17 7.36 -2.86
N PRO A 284 1.90 8.49 -2.69
CA PRO A 284 1.91 9.59 -3.67
C PRO A 284 2.21 9.18 -5.10
N VAL A 285 3.09 8.20 -5.34
CA VAL A 285 3.37 7.72 -6.71
C VAL A 285 2.15 7.00 -7.31
N GLY A 286 1.32 6.37 -6.48
CA GLY A 286 0.09 5.71 -6.92
C GLY A 286 -0.88 6.64 -7.64
N ILE A 287 -0.99 7.91 -7.24
CA ILE A 287 -1.89 8.85 -7.93
C ILE A 287 -1.49 9.08 -9.39
N ILE A 288 -0.20 9.06 -9.69
CA ILE A 288 0.33 9.21 -11.04
C ILE A 288 -0.17 8.04 -11.89
N PHE A 289 0.02 6.81 -11.41
CA PHE A 289 -0.48 5.61 -12.09
C PHE A 289 -2.00 5.62 -12.23
N THR A 290 -2.74 6.06 -11.20
CA THR A 290 -4.21 6.12 -11.24
C THR A 290 -4.70 7.11 -12.29
N VAL A 291 -4.07 8.30 -12.41
CA VAL A 291 -4.41 9.27 -13.45
C VAL A 291 -4.14 8.71 -14.84
N PHE A 292 -3.00 8.04 -15.06
CA PHE A 292 -2.72 7.39 -16.34
C PHE A 292 -3.71 6.27 -16.66
N MET A 293 -4.02 5.40 -15.69
CA MET A 293 -5.00 4.32 -15.86
C MET A 293 -6.41 4.87 -16.11
N GLY A 294 -6.81 5.94 -15.42
CA GLY A 294 -8.08 6.63 -15.65
C GLY A 294 -8.16 7.22 -17.06
N ALA A 295 -7.11 7.87 -17.53
CA ALA A 295 -7.07 8.43 -18.89
C ALA A 295 -7.18 7.33 -19.98
N ILE A 296 -6.52 6.19 -19.79
CA ILE A 296 -6.52 5.09 -20.76
C ILE A 296 -7.84 4.31 -20.75
N PHE A 297 -8.35 3.96 -19.57
CA PHE A 297 -9.47 3.02 -19.41
C PHE A 297 -10.82 3.69 -19.16
N LEU A 298 -10.86 4.86 -18.52
CA LEU A 298 -12.09 5.62 -18.26
C LEU A 298 -12.28 6.82 -19.20
N ALA A 299 -11.32 7.07 -20.12
CA ALA A 299 -11.26 8.24 -20.98
C ALA A 299 -11.29 9.57 -20.19
N ASP A 300 -10.69 9.58 -18.99
CA ASP A 300 -10.55 10.79 -18.19
C ASP A 300 -9.63 11.81 -18.90
N ASP A 301 -10.04 13.07 -18.84
CA ASP A 301 -9.28 14.19 -19.38
C ASP A 301 -7.99 14.45 -18.58
N PHE A 302 -6.86 14.62 -19.28
CA PHE A 302 -5.57 14.90 -18.65
C PHE A 302 -5.32 16.41 -18.56
N SER A 303 -5.23 16.90 -17.33
CA SER A 303 -5.24 18.32 -17.00
C SER A 303 -3.86 18.85 -16.57
N LEU A 304 -3.56 20.12 -16.83
CA LEU A 304 -2.26 20.73 -16.49
C LEU A 304 -1.90 20.59 -15.01
N GLY A 305 -2.88 20.68 -14.13
CA GLY A 305 -2.63 20.53 -12.70
C GLY A 305 -2.28 19.10 -12.29
N SER A 306 -2.72 18.08 -13.03
CA SER A 306 -2.26 16.70 -12.85
C SER A 306 -0.77 16.57 -13.17
N LEU A 307 -0.27 17.22 -14.23
CA LEU A 307 1.15 17.24 -14.58
C LEU A 307 1.99 17.96 -13.52
N ILE A 308 1.58 19.17 -13.12
CA ILE A 308 2.29 19.96 -12.11
C ILE A 308 2.32 19.21 -10.78
N GLY A 309 1.18 18.66 -10.34
CA GLY A 309 1.10 17.89 -9.11
C GLY A 309 1.98 16.63 -9.16
N ALA A 310 2.05 15.92 -10.28
CA ALA A 310 2.94 14.78 -10.47
C ALA A 310 4.42 15.17 -10.33
N VAL A 311 4.86 16.30 -10.90
CA VAL A 311 6.23 16.80 -10.73
C VAL A 311 6.53 17.09 -9.26
N ILE A 312 5.61 17.77 -8.55
CA ILE A 312 5.78 18.07 -7.13
C ILE A 312 5.87 16.78 -6.30
N ILE A 313 5.04 15.77 -6.60
CA ILE A 313 5.09 14.46 -5.95
C ILE A 313 6.46 13.80 -6.14
N VAL A 314 7.00 13.78 -7.36
CA VAL A 314 8.30 13.18 -7.65
C VAL A 314 9.42 13.88 -6.90
N VAL A 315 9.39 15.22 -6.83
CA VAL A 315 10.37 16.02 -6.07
C VAL A 315 10.28 15.72 -4.57
N GLY A 316 9.07 15.70 -4.00
CA GLY A 316 8.86 15.37 -2.59
C GLY A 316 9.33 13.96 -2.26
N PHE A 317 8.97 12.98 -3.09
CA PHE A 317 9.37 11.59 -2.95
C PHE A 317 10.89 11.40 -3.05
N TYR A 318 11.56 12.11 -3.96
CA TYR A 318 13.02 12.11 -4.05
C TYR A 318 13.66 12.67 -2.76
N GLY A 319 13.14 13.77 -2.23
CA GLY A 319 13.64 14.34 -0.96
C GLY A 319 13.55 13.36 0.21
N VAL A 320 12.47 12.57 0.26
CA VAL A 320 12.27 11.50 1.24
C VAL A 320 13.31 10.38 1.08
N LEU A 321 13.50 9.88 -0.14
CA LEU A 321 14.49 8.85 -0.45
C LEU A 321 15.91 9.32 -0.14
N TRP A 322 16.20 10.57 -0.46
CA TRP A 322 17.47 11.22 -0.13
C TRP A 322 17.71 11.24 1.37
N GLY A 323 16.72 11.65 2.17
CA GLY A 323 16.79 11.63 3.63
C GLY A 323 17.12 10.22 4.16
N LYS A 324 16.36 9.21 3.72
CA LYS A 324 16.62 7.82 4.11
C LYS A 324 18.01 7.33 3.72
N SER A 325 18.47 7.64 2.51
CA SER A 325 19.81 7.25 2.06
C SER A 325 20.94 7.85 2.93
N ARG A 326 20.75 9.08 3.44
CA ARG A 326 21.71 9.72 4.34
C ARG A 326 21.79 9.03 5.70
N GLU A 327 20.65 8.67 6.28
CA GLU A 327 20.61 7.94 7.55
C GLU A 327 21.35 6.60 7.46
N GLU A 328 21.14 5.85 6.39
CA GLU A 328 21.82 4.57 6.17
C GLU A 328 23.34 4.75 5.96
N ASN A 329 23.75 5.82 5.27
CA ASN A 329 25.17 6.14 5.11
C ASN A 329 25.82 6.59 6.44
N GLU A 330 25.09 7.29 7.30
CA GLU A 330 25.56 7.64 8.65
C GLU A 330 25.73 6.39 9.52
N ILE A 331 24.78 5.44 9.47
CA ILE A 331 24.87 4.15 10.17
C ILE A 331 26.07 3.32 9.66
N ALA A 332 26.25 3.23 8.33
CA ALA A 332 27.35 2.47 7.74
C ALA A 332 28.72 3.00 8.16
N LYS A 333 28.90 4.34 8.14
CA LYS A 333 30.13 4.98 8.62
C LYS A 333 30.36 4.77 10.12
N GLY A 334 29.29 4.75 10.92
CA GLY A 334 29.38 4.44 12.35
C GLY A 334 29.90 3.03 12.62
N VAL A 335 29.43 2.04 11.86
CA VAL A 335 29.88 0.64 11.96
C VAL A 335 31.34 0.47 11.51
N GLU A 336 31.74 1.10 10.40
CA GLU A 336 33.14 1.08 9.92
C GLU A 336 34.10 1.70 10.95
N ASN A 337 33.70 2.80 11.61
CA ASN A 337 34.49 3.43 12.66
C ASN A 337 34.61 2.54 13.92
N LEU A 338 33.56 1.80 14.27
CA LEU A 338 33.57 0.84 15.39
C LEU A 338 34.48 -0.35 15.09
N GLU A 339 34.44 -0.91 13.89
CA GLU A 339 35.36 -1.98 13.47
C GLU A 339 36.81 -1.50 13.42
N SER A 340 37.07 -0.29 12.93
CA SER A 340 38.42 0.31 12.94
C SER A 340 38.94 0.58 14.35
N SER A 341 38.09 1.00 15.28
CA SER A 341 38.46 1.23 16.68
C SER A 341 38.80 -0.08 17.41
N CYS A 342 38.03 -1.15 17.15
CA CYS A 342 38.27 -2.47 17.70
C CYS A 342 39.61 -3.08 17.24
N HIS A 343 40.08 -2.70 16.05
CA HIS A 343 41.36 -3.16 15.52
C HIS A 343 42.59 -2.44 16.12
N ASN A 344 42.39 -1.26 16.72
CA ASN A 344 43.43 -0.40 17.28
C ASN A 344 43.61 -0.55 18.80
N VAL A 345 42.93 -1.51 19.45
CA VAL A 345 43.15 -1.78 20.87
C VAL A 345 44.52 -2.46 21.03
N PRO A 346 45.52 -1.83 21.67
CA PRO A 346 46.81 -2.47 21.87
C PRO A 346 46.62 -3.65 22.83
N LEU A 347 46.93 -4.85 22.36
CA LEU A 347 47.01 -6.03 23.21
C LEU A 347 47.98 -5.71 24.35
N LEU A 348 47.47 -5.62 25.58
CA LEU A 348 48.27 -5.53 26.80
C LEU A 348 49.16 -6.77 26.86
N GLN A 349 50.36 -6.64 26.30
CA GLN A 349 51.39 -7.66 26.35
C GLN A 349 51.84 -7.76 27.81
N ASN A 350 51.41 -8.85 28.43
CA ASN A 350 51.66 -9.20 29.82
C ASN A 350 53.17 -9.12 30.12
N ARG A 351 53.60 -8.05 30.80
CA ARG A 351 54.99 -7.86 31.22
C ARG A 351 55.18 -8.54 32.59
N ASN A 352 55.31 -9.86 32.55
CA ASN A 352 55.92 -10.60 33.65
C ASN A 352 57.43 -10.70 33.40
N ARG A 353 58.21 -9.92 34.14
CA ARG A 353 59.62 -10.21 34.45
C ARG A 353 59.93 -9.74 35.84
#